data_AF-A0A7M2YXU9-F1
#
_entry.id   AF-A0A7M2YXU9-F1
#
_cell.length_a   1.000
_cell.length_b   1.000
_cell.length_c   1.000
_cell.angle_alpha   90.00
_cell.angle_beta   90.00
_cell.angle_gamma   90.00
#
_symmetry.space_group_name_H-M   'P 1'
#
loop_
_entity.id
_entity.type
_entity.pdbx_description
1 polymer ?
#
loop_
_entity_poly.entity_id
_entity_poly.type
_entity_poly.pdbx_seq_one_letter_code
_entity_poly.pdbx_strand_id
1 'polypeptide(L)'
;MAKKTHGTTASGVPITDELVAELAEKAEAGYGVDEILRRRGGRPPIGSVAATVESVRLDPDLREALSRRAERDHETTSSVIRKALREYLDVA
;
A
#
# COMPACT_ATOMS: atom_id res chain seq x y z
N MET A 1 5.22 10.31 44.16
CA MET A 1 6.37 10.31 43.23
C MET A 1 5.82 10.21 41.81
N ALA A 2 5.98 11.24 40.98
CA ALA A 2 5.49 11.21 39.61
C ALA A 2 6.35 10.22 38.79
N LYS A 3 5.73 9.31 38.05
CA LYS A 3 6.42 8.36 37.17
C LYS A 3 7.17 9.12 36.08
N LYS A 4 8.43 8.78 35.84
CA LYS A 4 9.24 9.40 34.79
C LYS A 4 8.68 8.97 33.44
N THR A 5 8.35 9.95 32.59
CA THR A 5 7.82 9.72 31.25
C THR A 5 8.83 10.18 30.21
N HIS A 6 9.11 9.34 29.21
CA HIS A 6 10.08 9.59 28.14
C HIS A 6 9.47 10.21 26.88
N GLY A 7 8.20 10.62 26.94
CA GLY A 7 7.43 11.17 25.82
C GLY A 7 6.09 10.48 25.65
N THR A 8 5.50 10.61 24.47
CA THR A 8 4.21 10.00 24.10
C THR A 8 4.34 9.23 22.79
N THR A 9 3.62 8.11 22.67
CA THR A 9 3.50 7.35 21.42
C THR A 9 2.72 8.17 20.38
N ALA A 10 2.74 7.72 19.12
CA ALA A 10 1.91 8.31 18.06
C ALA A 10 0.39 8.28 18.36
N SER A 11 -0.05 7.39 19.24
CA SER A 11 -1.42 7.29 19.76
C SER A 11 -1.68 8.13 21.01
N GLY A 12 -0.69 8.90 21.48
CA GLY A 12 -0.80 9.78 22.65
C GLY A 12 -0.60 9.10 24.01
N VAL A 13 -0.14 7.84 24.04
CA VAL A 13 0.09 7.09 25.28
C VAL A 13 1.44 7.47 25.90
N PRO A 14 1.53 7.82 27.19
CA PRO A 14 2.78 8.19 27.83
C PRO A 14 3.74 6.99 27.91
N ILE A 15 5.01 7.23 27.55
CA ILE A 15 6.07 6.23 27.60
C ILE A 15 6.65 6.20 29.01
N THR A 16 6.20 5.26 29.84
CA THR A 16 6.73 5.06 31.20
C THR A 16 7.90 4.08 31.21
N ASP A 17 8.69 4.09 32.29
CA ASP A 17 9.76 3.10 32.50
C ASP A 17 9.22 1.65 32.45
N GLU A 18 7.98 1.43 32.92
CA GLU A 18 7.33 0.12 32.87
C GLU A 18 7.03 -0.32 31.44
N LEU A 19 6.53 0.60 30.59
CA LEU A 19 6.29 0.31 29.19
C LEU A 19 7.60 0.00 28.45
N VAL A 20 8.68 0.73 28.78
CA VAL A 20 10.00 0.47 28.20
C VAL A 20 10.51 -0.91 28.59
N ALA A 21 10.37 -1.31 29.85
CA ALA A 21 10.76 -2.64 30.32
C ALA A 21 9.96 -3.76 29.64
N GLU A 22 8.64 -3.59 29.52
CA GLU A 22 7.78 -4.56 28.83
C GLU A 22 8.15 -4.72 27.35
N LEU A 23 8.45 -3.60 26.66
CA LEU A 23 8.87 -3.64 25.26
C LEU A 23 10.26 -4.26 25.08
N ALA A 24 11.16 -4.04 26.03
CA ALA A 24 12.49 -4.68 26.03
C ALA A 24 12.38 -6.19 26.22
N GLU A 25 11.59 -6.65 27.18
CA GLU A 25 11.35 -8.09 27.42
C GLU A 25 10.72 -8.75 26.19
N LYS A 26 9.73 -8.10 25.55
CA LYS A 26 9.14 -8.60 24.30
C LYS A 26 10.13 -8.69 23.15
N ALA A 27 11.06 -7.74 23.06
CA ALA A 27 12.11 -7.77 22.05
C ALA A 27 13.12 -8.90 22.31
N GLU A 28 13.51 -9.11 23.57
CA GLU A 28 14.43 -10.18 23.98
C GLU A 28 13.81 -11.58 23.86
N ALA A 29 12.50 -11.73 24.14
CA ALA A 29 11.76 -12.97 23.95
C ALA A 29 11.71 -13.41 22.47
N GLY A 30 11.97 -12.47 21.55
CA GLY A 30 11.93 -12.71 20.11
C GLY A 30 10.50 -12.70 19.57
N TYR A 31 10.33 -12.09 18.40
CA TYR A 31 9.05 -12.13 17.70
C TYR A 31 8.95 -13.39 16.86
N GLY A 32 7.79 -14.06 16.89
CA GLY A 32 7.49 -15.20 16.03
C GLY A 32 7.46 -14.82 14.56
N VAL A 33 8.64 -14.79 13.92
CA VAL A 33 8.83 -14.42 12.52
C VAL A 33 7.97 -15.26 11.58
N ASP A 34 7.77 -16.54 11.89
CA ASP A 34 6.92 -17.43 11.10
C ASP A 34 5.43 -17.04 11.15
N GLU A 35 4.95 -16.49 12.26
CA GLU A 35 3.57 -16.01 12.39
C GLU A 35 3.39 -14.63 11.73
N ILE A 36 4.41 -13.78 11.83
CA ILE A 36 4.44 -12.44 11.23
C ILE A 36 4.53 -12.54 9.69
N LEU A 37 5.40 -13.41 9.18
CA LEU A 37 5.57 -13.64 7.75
C LEU A 37 4.46 -14.49 7.13
N ARG A 38 3.69 -15.24 7.93
CA ARG A 38 2.51 -16.00 7.45
C ARG A 38 1.40 -15.12 6.90
N ARG A 39 1.45 -13.80 7.08
CA ARG A 39 0.44 -12.89 6.53
C ARG A 39 0.75 -12.46 5.10
N ARG A 40 0.01 -13.17 4.22
CA ARG A 40 -0.51 -12.78 2.90
C ARG A 40 0.40 -13.12 1.72
N GLY A 41 -0.06 -14.11 0.93
CA GLY A 41 0.41 -14.37 -0.42
C GLY A 41 0.52 -13.09 -1.24
N GLY A 42 1.33 -13.14 -2.29
CA GLY A 42 1.82 -11.99 -3.05
C GLY A 42 0.75 -11.00 -3.52
N ARG A 43 1.18 -9.99 -4.28
CA ARG A 43 0.29 -8.91 -4.74
C ARG A 43 -1.04 -9.49 -5.28
N PRO A 44 -2.19 -9.07 -4.74
CA PRO A 44 -3.48 -9.56 -5.20
C PRO A 44 -3.59 -9.47 -6.73
N PRO A 45 -4.10 -10.53 -7.40
CA PRO A 45 -4.28 -10.50 -8.85
C PRO A 45 -5.26 -9.39 -9.24
N ILE A 46 -5.05 -8.81 -10.43
CA ILE A 46 -6.04 -7.94 -11.07
C ILE A 46 -6.79 -8.81 -12.07
N GLY A 47 -8.00 -9.26 -11.70
CA GLY A 47 -8.79 -10.20 -12.49
C GLY A 47 -8.64 -11.65 -12.01
N SER A 48 -8.79 -12.61 -12.94
CA SER A 48 -8.74 -14.05 -12.64
C SER A 48 -7.34 -14.58 -12.36
N VAL A 49 -6.30 -13.89 -12.86
CA VAL A 49 -4.88 -14.28 -12.73
C VAL A 49 -4.01 -13.05 -12.45
N ALA A 50 -2.72 -13.27 -12.18
CA ALA A 50 -1.74 -12.19 -12.07
C ALA A 50 -1.68 -11.38 -13.38
N ALA A 51 -1.74 -10.05 -13.28
CA ALA A 51 -1.67 -9.18 -14.44
C ALA A 51 -0.24 -9.12 -14.99
N THR A 52 -0.10 -9.15 -16.32
CA THR A 52 1.15 -8.88 -17.04
C THR A 52 1.26 -7.40 -17.39
N VAL A 53 2.49 -6.92 -17.58
CA VAL A 53 2.77 -5.55 -18.00
C VAL A 53 3.05 -5.57 -19.49
N GLU A 54 2.14 -5.00 -20.28
CA GLU A 54 2.34 -4.79 -21.71
C GLU A 54 2.90 -3.38 -21.96
N SER A 55 3.94 -3.28 -22.79
CA SER A 55 4.54 -2.00 -23.17
C SER A 55 3.87 -1.44 -24.43
N VAL A 56 3.33 -0.22 -24.34
CA VAL A 56 2.64 0.46 -25.46
C VAL A 56 3.33 1.78 -25.76
N ARG A 57 3.58 2.05 -27.04
CA ARG A 57 4.09 3.35 -27.51
C ARG A 57 2.91 4.28 -27.75
N LEU A 58 2.87 5.38 -27.01
CA LEU A 58 1.90 6.45 -27.19
C LEU A 58 2.61 7.63 -27.84
N ASP A 59 1.95 8.29 -28.80
CA ASP A 59 2.42 9.59 -29.26
C ASP A 59 2.27 10.64 -28.13
N PRO A 60 3.00 11.77 -28.20
CA PRO A 60 2.98 12.79 -27.16
C PRO A 60 1.59 13.38 -26.88
N ASP A 61 0.79 13.60 -27.91
CA ASP A 61 -0.53 14.23 -27.79
C ASP A 61 -1.50 13.28 -27.09
N LEU A 62 -1.47 11.99 -27.45
CA LEU A 62 -2.26 10.96 -26.78
C LEU A 62 -1.84 10.78 -25.32
N ARG A 63 -0.54 10.85 -25.02
CA ARG A 63 -0.05 10.80 -23.63
C ARG A 63 -0.55 11.99 -22.81
N GLU A 64 -0.57 13.19 -23.37
CA GLU A 64 -1.07 14.38 -22.69
C GLU A 64 -2.59 14.31 -22.48
N ALA A 65 -3.34 13.89 -23.49
CA ALA A 65 -4.79 13.66 -23.37
C ALA A 65 -5.13 12.65 -22.27
N LEU A 66 -4.33 11.58 -22.18
CA LEU A 66 -4.46 10.57 -21.14
C LEU A 66 -4.15 11.09 -19.74
N SER A 67 -3.11 11.92 -19.57
CA SER A 67 -2.82 12.57 -18.27
C SER A 67 -3.96 13.47 -17.83
N ARG A 68 -4.46 14.33 -18.73
CA ARG A 68 -5.60 15.23 -18.47
C ARG A 68 -6.87 14.45 -18.09
N ARG A 69 -7.10 13.30 -18.72
CA ARG A 69 -8.22 12.41 -18.40
C ARG A 69 -8.07 11.82 -17.00
N ALA A 70 -6.89 11.31 -16.68
CA ALA A 70 -6.58 10.70 -15.39
C ALA A 70 -6.72 11.70 -14.23
N GLU A 71 -6.22 12.94 -14.41
CA GLU A 71 -6.36 14.02 -13.44
C GLU A 71 -7.81 14.40 -13.19
N ARG A 72 -8.60 14.58 -14.26
CA ARG A 72 -10.02 14.94 -14.14
C ARG A 72 -10.84 13.86 -13.43
N ASP A 73 -10.58 12.60 -13.72
CA ASP A 73 -11.32 11.48 -13.17
C ASP A 73 -10.76 11.04 -11.79
N HIS A 74 -9.71 11.70 -11.29
CA HIS A 74 -8.98 11.33 -10.07
C HIS A 74 -8.51 9.86 -10.07
N GLU A 75 -8.09 9.38 -11.24
CA GLU A 75 -7.69 8.01 -11.46
C GLU A 75 -6.23 7.89 -11.93
N THR A 76 -5.67 6.69 -11.82
CA THR A 76 -4.35 6.43 -12.40
C THR A 76 -4.46 6.28 -13.92
N THR A 77 -3.39 6.66 -14.62
CA THR A 77 -3.27 6.48 -16.07
C THR A 77 -3.58 5.04 -16.51
N SER A 78 -3.07 4.03 -15.79
CA SER A 78 -3.34 2.63 -16.08
C SER A 78 -4.80 2.22 -15.84
N SER A 79 -5.52 2.88 -14.93
CA SER A 79 -6.96 2.66 -14.73
C SER A 79 -7.74 3.13 -15.96
N VAL A 80 -7.46 4.35 -16.42
CA VAL A 80 -8.08 4.93 -17.61
C VAL A 80 -7.82 4.07 -18.85
N ILE A 81 -6.56 3.63 -19.07
CA ILE A 81 -6.22 2.73 -20.18
C ILE A 81 -7.04 1.44 -20.10
N ARG A 82 -7.11 0.79 -18.94
CA ARG A 82 -7.89 -0.45 -18.80
C ARG A 82 -9.38 -0.23 -19.04
N LYS A 83 -9.95 0.89 -18.58
CA LYS A 83 -11.36 1.23 -18.85
C LYS A 83 -11.60 1.43 -20.34
N ALA A 84 -10.74 2.20 -21.01
CA ALA A 84 -10.83 2.43 -22.45
C ALA A 84 -10.70 1.12 -23.24
N LEU A 85 -9.81 0.22 -22.85
CA LEU A 85 -9.68 -1.10 -23.48
C LEU A 85 -10.92 -1.98 -23.27
N ARG A 86 -11.50 -1.99 -22.08
CA ARG A 86 -12.75 -2.73 -21.80
C ARG A 86 -13.92 -2.21 -22.63
N GLU A 87 -14.07 -0.89 -22.72
CA GLU A 87 -15.11 -0.25 -23.52
C GLU A 87 -14.90 -0.48 -25.02
N TYR A 88 -13.66 -0.37 -25.50
CA TYR A 88 -13.32 -0.57 -26.91
C TYR A 88 -13.47 -2.02 -27.38
N LEU A 89 -13.15 -2.99 -26.51
CA LEU A 89 -13.22 -4.42 -26.82
C LEU A 89 -14.54 -5.07 -26.39
N ASP A 90 -15.46 -4.32 -25.79
CA ASP A 90 -16.72 -4.79 -25.23
C ASP A 90 -16.56 -5.97 -24.23
N VAL A 91 -15.58 -5.83 -23.33
CA VAL A 91 -15.26 -6.84 -22.30
C VAL A 91 -15.45 -6.21 -20.92
N ALA A 92 -16.50 -6.65 -20.21
CA ALA A 92 -16.86 -6.17 -18.87
C ALA A 92 -15.88 -6.65 -17.78
#